data_AF-A0A7J7JH33-F1
#
_entry.id   AF-A0A7J7JH33-F1
#
_cell.length_a   1.000
_cell.length_b   1.000
_cell.length_c   1.000
_cell.angle_alpha   90.00
_cell.angle_beta   90.00
_cell.angle_gamma   90.00
#
_symmetry.space_group_name_H-M   'P 1'
#
loop_
_entity.id
_entity.type
_entity.pdbx_description
1 polymer ?
#
loop_
_entity_poly.entity_id
_entity_poly.type
_entity_poly.pdbx_seq_one_letter_code
_entity_poly.pdbx_strand_id
1 'polypeptide(L)'
;MSTTLKPYLTAVRNTLTAAMCLENFSSQVVERHNKPEVEVKTSKELLLTPVVVSRNEKERVLIEGSVNSLRISISIKIMKLDKIVANAHLLH
;
A
#
# COMPACT_ATOMS: atom_id res chain seq x y z
N MET A 1 19.24 -8.24 17.54
CA MET A 1 17.83 -7.87 17.19
C MET A 1 17.53 -8.15 15.70
N SER A 2 17.81 -9.35 15.19
CA SER A 2 17.39 -9.79 13.83
C SER A 2 16.07 -10.57 13.83
N THR A 3 15.48 -10.81 15.00
CA THR A 3 14.34 -11.70 15.23
C THR A 3 12.98 -11.10 14.83
N THR A 4 12.88 -9.78 14.67
CA THR A 4 11.61 -9.09 14.39
C THR A 4 11.36 -8.82 12.90
N LEU A 5 12.34 -9.03 12.02
CA LEU A 5 12.17 -8.77 10.58
C LEU A 5 11.27 -9.81 9.92
N LYS A 6 11.53 -11.10 10.18
CA LYS A 6 10.74 -12.20 9.63
C LYS A 6 9.24 -12.08 9.96
N PRO A 7 8.81 -11.90 11.22
CA PRO A 7 7.39 -11.76 11.53
C PRO A 7 6.76 -10.49 10.92
N TYR A 8 7.50 -9.39 10.83
CA TYR A 8 7.03 -8.18 10.14
C TYR A 8 6.75 -8.44 8.66
N LEU A 9 7.69 -9.06 7.94
CA LEU A 9 7.51 -9.40 6.53
C LEU A 9 6.38 -10.40 6.31
N THR A 10 6.21 -11.36 7.22
CA THR A 10 5.08 -12.30 7.19
C THR A 10 3.74 -11.57 7.38
N ALA A 11 3.65 -10.64 8.34
CA ALA A 11 2.45 -9.84 8.55
C ALA A 11 2.10 -8.98 7.33
N VAL A 12 3.11 -8.30 6.75
CA VAL A 12 2.94 -7.52 5.52
C VAL A 12 2.46 -8.41 4.37
N ARG A 13 3.10 -9.56 4.16
CA ARG A 13 2.72 -10.52 3.11
C ARG A 13 1.28 -10.98 3.25
N ASN A 14 0.88 -11.43 4.44
CA ASN A 14 -0.48 -11.92 4.69
C ASN A 14 -1.52 -10.82 4.49
N THR A 15 -1.22 -9.60 4.94
CA THR A 15 -2.11 -8.44 4.76
C THR A 15 -2.26 -8.08 3.29
N LEU A 16 -1.16 -8.10 2.53
CA LEU A 16 -1.21 -7.86 1.09
C LEU A 16 -1.96 -8.95 0.34
N THR A 17 -1.77 -10.23 0.70
CA THR A 17 -2.52 -11.33 0.09
C THR A 17 -4.02 -11.19 0.34
N ALA A 18 -4.43 -10.80 1.54
CA ALA A 18 -5.84 -10.56 1.85
C ALA A 18 -6.41 -9.32 1.13
N ALA A 19 -5.60 -8.29 0.94
CA ALA A 19 -6.04 -7.06 0.27
C ALA A 19 -5.99 -7.15 -1.27
N MET A 20 -5.27 -8.11 -1.85
CA MET A 20 -5.13 -8.32 -3.30
C MET A 20 -6.32 -9.06 -3.94
N CYS A 21 -7.49 -9.02 -3.30
CA CYS A 21 -8.74 -9.52 -3.86
C CYS A 21 -9.41 -8.44 -4.74
N LEU A 22 -8.73 -8.05 -5.81
CA LEU A 22 -9.17 -6.99 -6.71
C LEU A 22 -10.03 -7.52 -7.85
N GLU A 23 -11.06 -6.78 -8.21
CA GLU A 23 -11.96 -7.06 -9.33
C GLU A 23 -12.06 -5.86 -10.27
N ASN A 24 -12.35 -6.13 -11.54
CA ASN A 24 -12.58 -5.06 -12.49
C ASN A 24 -13.90 -4.34 -12.17
N PHE A 25 -13.82 -3.07 -11.80
CA PHE A 25 -14.96 -2.27 -11.38
C PHE A 25 -15.03 -0.97 -12.20
N SER A 26 -16.17 -0.75 -12.87
CA SER A 26 -16.41 0.47 -13.64
C SER A 26 -16.81 1.62 -12.72
N SER A 27 -16.40 2.85 -13.05
CA SER A 27 -16.70 4.01 -12.21
C SER A 27 -18.22 4.25 -12.12
N GLN A 28 -18.73 4.42 -10.90
CA GLN A 28 -20.13 4.76 -10.65
C GLN A 28 -20.46 6.23 -10.92
N VAL A 29 -19.44 7.10 -10.98
CA VAL A 29 -19.62 8.55 -11.11
C VAL A 29 -19.54 9.02 -12.56
N VAL A 30 -18.67 8.40 -13.36
CA VAL A 30 -18.46 8.78 -14.77
C VAL A 30 -18.64 7.56 -15.65
N GLU A 31 -19.64 7.59 -16.53
CA GLU A 31 -19.89 6.50 -17.46
C GLU A 31 -18.68 6.23 -18.36
N ARG A 32 -18.44 4.94 -18.65
CA ARG A 32 -17.35 4.46 -19.54
C ARG A 32 -15.94 4.76 -19.05
N HIS A 33 -15.77 5.16 -17.78
CA HIS A 33 -14.45 5.29 -17.16
C HIS A 33 -14.19 4.13 -16.19
N ASN A 34 -12.94 3.69 -16.17
CA ASN A 34 -12.41 2.78 -15.16
C ASN A 34 -11.21 3.49 -14.51
N LYS A 35 -11.36 3.85 -13.24
CA LYS A 35 -10.36 4.59 -12.47
C LYS A 35 -10.05 3.83 -11.19
N PRO A 36 -8.81 3.91 -10.68
CA PRO A 36 -8.46 3.29 -9.42
C PRO A 36 -9.24 3.98 -8.27
N GLU A 37 -10.19 3.28 -7.68
CA GLU A 37 -11.10 3.86 -6.68
C GLU A 37 -10.34 4.33 -5.43
N VAL A 38 -9.23 3.67 -5.07
CA VAL A 38 -8.38 4.08 -3.94
C VAL A 38 -7.74 5.46 -4.12
N GLU A 39 -7.54 5.93 -5.36
CA GLU A 39 -6.95 7.24 -5.66
C GLU A 39 -8.02 8.32 -5.83
N VAL A 40 -9.16 7.96 -6.43
CA VAL A 40 -10.24 8.90 -6.72
C VAL A 40 -11.09 9.19 -5.48
N LYS A 41 -11.28 8.19 -4.60
CA LYS A 41 -11.99 8.31 -3.31
C LYS A 41 -13.39 8.93 -3.41
N THR A 42 -14.06 8.77 -4.55
CA THR A 42 -15.41 9.29 -4.79
C THR A 42 -16.50 8.48 -4.10
N SER A 43 -16.32 7.16 -4.04
CA SER A 43 -17.28 6.21 -3.48
C SER A 43 -16.68 5.57 -2.24
N LYS A 44 -17.20 5.91 -1.05
CA LYS A 44 -16.65 5.43 0.23
C LYS A 44 -16.92 3.95 0.47
N GLU A 45 -18.01 3.45 -0.07
CA GLU A 45 -18.43 2.05 -0.06
C GLU A 45 -17.48 1.12 -0.82
N LEU A 46 -16.67 1.67 -1.74
CA LEU A 46 -15.67 0.93 -2.50
C LEU A 46 -14.29 0.94 -1.84
N LEU A 47 -14.11 1.71 -0.77
CA LEU A 47 -12.85 1.85 -0.04
C LEU A 47 -12.82 0.86 1.14
N LEU A 48 -11.70 0.16 1.28
CA LEU A 48 -11.40 -0.66 2.44
C LEU A 48 -10.77 0.18 3.54
N THR A 49 -10.90 -0.27 4.78
CA THR A 49 -10.23 0.37 5.92
C THR A 49 -8.71 0.32 5.74
N PRO A 50 -8.01 1.47 5.78
CA PRO A 50 -6.55 1.49 5.69
C PRO A 50 -5.89 0.73 6.85
N VAL A 51 -4.89 -0.09 6.55
CA VAL A 51 -4.16 -0.89 7.54
C VAL A 51 -2.70 -0.44 7.58
N VAL A 52 -2.17 -0.24 8.78
CA VAL A 52 -0.74 0.06 8.98
C VAL A 52 -0.08 -1.10 9.70
N VAL A 53 0.94 -1.68 9.09
CA VAL A 53 1.82 -2.67 9.71
C VAL A 53 3.13 -1.99 10.05
N SER A 54 3.49 -1.90 11.32
CA SER A 54 4.71 -1.24 11.78
C SER A 54 5.64 -2.19 12.53
N ARG A 55 6.93 -2.16 12.21
CA ARG A 55 7.97 -2.84 13.00
C ARG A 55 8.58 -1.93 14.05
N ASN A 56 8.73 -0.64 13.74
CA ASN A 56 9.18 0.43 14.62
C ASN A 56 8.69 1.77 14.05
N GLU A 57 9.04 2.90 14.69
CA GLU A 57 8.63 4.25 14.24
C GLU A 57 9.09 4.62 12.82
N LYS A 58 10.17 4.00 12.32
CA LYS A 58 10.81 4.31 11.03
C LYS A 58 10.49 3.29 9.93
N GLU A 59 10.10 2.08 10.32
CA GLU A 59 9.78 0.96 9.42
C GLU A 59 8.30 0.61 9.55
N ARG A 60 7.51 1.05 8.58
CA ARG A 60 6.06 0.83 8.52
C ARG A 60 5.59 0.73 7.08
N VAL A 61 4.55 -0.07 6.84
CA VAL A 61 3.81 -0.12 5.58
C VAL A 61 2.38 0.30 5.83
N LEU A 62 1.90 1.27 5.07
CA LEU A 62 0.49 1.64 4.98
C LEU A 62 -0.10 0.97 3.73
N ILE A 63 -1.20 0.26 3.90
CA ILE A 63 -1.94 -0.43 2.85
C ILE A 63 -3.33 0.20 2.81
N GLU A 64 -3.64 0.85 1.69
CA GLU A 64 -4.97 1.36 1.36
C GLU A 64 -5.52 0.50 0.22
N GLY A 65 -6.71 -0.07 0.39
CA GLY A 65 -7.33 -0.92 -0.61
C GLY A 65 -8.67 -0.35 -1.09
N SER A 66 -9.04 -0.71 -2.30
CA SER A 66 -10.40 -0.58 -2.83
C SER A 66 -10.79 -1.86 -3.57
N VAL A 67 -12.00 -1.88 -4.15
CA VAL A 67 -12.48 -3.01 -4.96
C VAL A 67 -11.61 -3.30 -6.19
N ASN A 68 -11.01 -2.29 -6.82
CA ASN A 68 -10.31 -2.43 -8.11
C ASN A 68 -8.85 -1.99 -8.09
N SER A 69 -8.38 -1.41 -6.99
CA SER A 69 -7.00 -0.94 -6.87
C SER A 69 -6.51 -1.01 -5.43
N LEU A 70 -5.18 -0.98 -5.28
CA LEU A 70 -4.52 -1.04 -3.99
C LEU A 70 -3.31 -0.12 -4.02
N ARG A 71 -3.15 0.68 -2.97
CA ARG A 71 -2.06 1.63 -2.78
C ARG A 71 -1.21 1.21 -1.59
N ILE A 72 0.09 1.01 -1.83
CA ILE A 72 1.06 0.58 -0.82
C ILE A 72 2.06 1.70 -0.60
N SER A 73 2.16 2.17 0.64
CA SER A 73 3.16 3.17 1.04
C SER A 73 4.15 2.53 2.02
N ILE A 74 5.40 2.35 1.57
CA ILE A 74 6.45 1.69 2.37
C ILE A 74 7.39 2.76 2.94
N SER A 75 7.45 2.85 4.26
CA SER A 75 8.48 3.61 4.97
C SER A 75 9.63 2.67 5.35
N ILE A 76 10.80 2.92 4.78
CA ILE A 76 12.02 2.15 5.03
C ILE A 76 12.97 3.00 5.86
N LYS A 77 13.70 2.36 6.79
CA LYS A 77 14.82 3.00 7.49
C LYS A 77 15.97 3.21 6.51
N ILE A 78 16.11 4.42 5.99
CA ILE A 78 17.22 4.80 5.12
C ILE A 78 18.35 5.41 5.97
N MET A 79 19.57 4.89 5.85
CA MET A 79 20.76 5.52 6.43
C MET A 79 21.11 6.77 5.62
N LYS A 80 21.62 7.82 6.27
CA LYS A 80 21.72 9.18 5.68
C LYS A 80 22.51 9.24 4.35
N LEU A 81 23.42 8.30 4.11
CA LEU A 81 24.23 8.18 2.89
C LEU A 81 23.46 7.59 1.69
N ASP A 82 22.45 6.74 1.94
CA ASP A 82 21.72 5.99 0.89
C ASP A 82 20.47 6.71 0.40
N LYS A 83 20.15 7.88 0.95
CA LYS A 83 18.97 8.68 0.55
C LYS A 83 18.99 9.07 -0.93
N ILE A 84 20.15 9.38 -1.48
CA ILE A 84 20.30 9.79 -2.89
C ILE A 84 20.04 8.59 -3.81
N VAL A 85 20.57 7.41 -3.46
CA VAL A 85 20.40 6.18 -4.23
C VAL A 85 18.96 5.66 -4.14
N ALA A 86 18.35 5.70 -2.95
CA ALA A 86 16.96 5.27 -2.77
C ALA A 86 15.96 6.15 -3.54
N ASN A 87 16.15 7.47 -3.54
CA ASN A 87 15.30 8.36 -4.34
C ASN A 87 15.47 8.13 -5.85
N ALA A 88 16.69 7.85 -6.31
CA ALA A 88 16.94 7.57 -7.72
C ALA A 88 16.30 6.24 -8.19
N HIS A 89 16.31 5.19 -7.34
CA HIS A 89 15.73 3.90 -7.69
C HIS A 89 14.20 3.80 -7.54
N LEU A 90 13.58 4.65 -6.71
CA LEU A 90 12.12 4.67 -6.50
C LEU A 90 11.36 5.55 -7.50
N LEU A 91 12.07 6.31 -8.33
CA LEU A 91 11.50 7.23 -9.34
C LEU A 91 11.48 6.64 -10.77
N HIS A 92 11.77 5.35 -10.94
CA HIS A 92 11.70 4.64 -12.21
C HIS A 92 10.50 3.69 -12.28
#